data_AF-A0A0M0BQD8-F1
#
_entry.id   AF-A0A0M0BQD8-F1
#
_cell.length_a   1.000
_cell.length_b   1.000
_cell.length_c   1.000
_cell.angle_alpha   90.00
_cell.angle_beta   90.00
_cell.angle_gamma   90.00
#
_symmetry.space_group_name_H-M   'P 1'
#
loop_
_entity.id
_entity.type
_entity.pdbx_description
1 polymer ?
#
loop_
_entity_poly.entity_id
_entity_poly.type
_entity_poly.pdbx_seq_one_letter_code
_entity_poly.pdbx_strand_id
1 'polypeptide(L)'
;MGVANGVAFQFFDEETLRELMRLLKNRQPFPVLDVLIIVCYYYPKNGRNVPLNFDHHLLRFTFSPGKFTTGLFHMKGIRRIPLDDLLHQVINRVKRKMVENRLKTFKLEYLRTL
;
A
#
# COMPACT_ATOMS: atom_id res chain seq x y z
N MET A 1 -1.74 -5.98 7.83
CA MET A 1 -1.29 -6.04 6.42
C MET A 1 -0.94 -7.49 6.10
N GLY A 2 -1.09 -7.92 4.85
CA GLY A 2 -0.86 -9.31 4.44
C GLY A 2 -0.58 -9.43 2.95
N VAL A 3 -0.17 -10.60 2.47
CA VAL A 3 0.11 -10.89 1.06
C VAL A 3 -0.78 -12.03 0.58
N ALA A 4 -1.35 -11.84 -0.61
CA ALA A 4 -1.99 -12.92 -1.36
C ALA A 4 -0.92 -13.60 -2.23
N ASN A 5 -0.74 -14.92 -2.07
CA ASN A 5 0.22 -15.71 -2.85
C ASN A 5 -0.43 -16.49 -4.01
N GLY A 6 -1.66 -16.13 -4.39
CA GLY A 6 -2.44 -16.81 -5.43
C GLY A 6 -3.30 -17.97 -4.92
N VAL A 7 -3.08 -18.46 -3.70
CA VAL A 7 -3.89 -19.54 -3.08
C VAL A 7 -4.55 -19.06 -1.79
N ALA A 8 -3.84 -18.30 -0.96
CA ALA A 8 -4.36 -17.79 0.31
C ALA A 8 -3.87 -16.36 0.59
N PHE A 9 -4.61 -15.65 1.45
CA PHE A 9 -4.19 -14.39 2.02
C PHE A 9 -3.53 -14.65 3.38
N GLN A 10 -2.23 -14.39 3.47
CA GLN A 10 -1.45 -14.55 4.71
C GLN A 10 -1.24 -13.19 5.36
N PHE A 11 -1.53 -13.07 6.65
CA PHE A 11 -1.18 -11.88 7.41
C PHE A 11 0.33 -11.79 7.58
N PHE A 12 0.89 -10.59 7.54
CA PHE A 12 2.33 -10.40 7.75
C PHE A 12 2.71 -10.75 9.19
N ASP A 13 3.22 -11.96 9.38
CA ASP A 13 4.17 -12.29 10.43
C ASP A 13 5.61 -12.11 9.89
N GLU A 14 6.60 -12.30 10.77
CA GLU A 14 8.00 -12.17 10.36
C GLU A 14 8.40 -13.19 9.29
N GLU A 15 7.78 -14.37 9.28
CA GLU A 15 8.09 -15.44 8.34
C GLU A 15 7.61 -15.09 6.93
N THR A 16 6.36 -14.67 6.80
CA THR A 16 5.74 -14.17 5.56
C THR A 16 6.53 -12.97 5.03
N LEU A 17 6.98 -12.08 5.91
CA LEU A 17 7.81 -10.94 5.52
C LEU A 17 9.19 -11.41 4.99
N ARG A 18 9.85 -12.35 5.67
CA ARG A 18 11.14 -12.91 5.22
C ARG A 18 11.00 -13.58 3.86
N GLU A 19 9.93 -14.35 3.65
CA GLU A 19 9.66 -15.02 2.38
C GLU A 19 9.39 -14.02 1.25
N LEU A 20 8.56 -13.01 1.51
CA LEU A 20 8.33 -11.90 0.57
C LEU A 20 9.64 -11.22 0.19
N MET A 21 10.48 -10.89 1.18
CA MET A 21 11.78 -10.25 0.93
C MET A 21 12.71 -11.15 0.11
N ARG A 22 12.69 -12.47 0.32
CA ARG A 22 13.45 -13.43 -0.50
C ARG A 22 12.97 -13.42 -1.95
N LEU A 23 11.66 -13.44 -2.15
CA LEU A 23 11.06 -13.37 -3.50
C LEU A 23 11.39 -12.07 -4.21
N LEU A 24 11.36 -10.94 -3.50
CA LEU A 24 11.71 -9.62 -4.05
C LEU A 24 13.19 -9.52 -4.42
N LYS A 25 14.10 -10.09 -3.62
CA LYS A 25 15.55 -10.10 -3.89
C LYS A 25 15.95 -10.98 -5.07
N ASN A 26 15.27 -12.12 -5.25
CA ASN A 26 15.61 -13.11 -6.25
C ASN A 26 14.96 -12.84 -7.62
N ARG A 27 14.14 -11.79 -7.74
CA ARG A 27 13.50 -11.40 -8.99
C ARG A 27 14.22 -10.21 -9.62
N GLN A 28 14.18 -10.17 -10.95
CA GLN A 28 14.54 -8.97 -11.71
C GLN A 28 13.66 -7.79 -11.26
N PRO A 29 14.12 -6.53 -11.38
CA PRO A 29 13.34 -5.35 -11.00
C PRO A 29 11.94 -5.41 -11.59
N PHE A 30 10.92 -5.32 -10.74
CA PHE A 30 9.53 -5.41 -11.17
C PHE A 30 9.17 -4.17 -11.99
N PRO A 31 8.66 -4.32 -13.23
CA PRO A 31 8.17 -3.16 -13.98
C PRO A 31 6.91 -2.56 -13.33
N VAL A 32 6.12 -3.38 -12.64
CA VAL A 32 4.90 -2.98 -11.93
C VAL A 32 4.81 -3.68 -10.58
N LEU A 33 4.41 -2.95 -9.54
CA LEU A 33 4.05 -3.47 -8.23
C LEU A 33 2.66 -2.97 -7.84
N ASP A 34 1.75 -3.91 -7.58
CA ASP A 34 0.39 -3.63 -7.14
C ASP A 34 0.21 -3.96 -5.66
N VAL A 35 -0.46 -3.06 -4.94
CA VAL A 35 -0.77 -3.20 -3.51
C VAL A 35 -2.26 -2.98 -3.31
N LEU A 36 -2.93 -3.96 -2.73
CA LEU A 36 -4.31 -3.83 -2.28
C LEU A 36 -4.33 -3.13 -0.91
N ILE A 37 -5.05 -2.02 -0.81
CA ILE A 37 -5.28 -1.28 0.43
C ILE A 37 -6.74 -1.45 0.81
N ILE A 38 -7.00 -2.01 1.98
CA ILE A 38 -8.34 -2.09 2.56
C ILE A 38 -8.39 -1.15 3.76
N VAL A 39 -9.23 -0.11 3.68
CA VAL A 39 -9.44 0.84 4.77
C VAL A 39 -10.64 0.41 5.58
N CYS A 40 -10.40 -0.01 6.82
CA CYS A 40 -11.44 -0.44 7.74
C CYS A 40 -11.87 0.71 8.64
N TYR A 41 -13.18 0.98 8.68
CA TYR A 41 -13.76 1.99 9.55
C TYR A 41 -14.55 1.35 10.69
N TYR A 42 -14.43 1.94 11.87
CA TYR A 42 -15.18 1.52 13.05
C TYR A 42 -15.81 2.75 13.69
N TYR A 43 -17.00 2.61 14.27
CA TYR A 43 -17.59 3.64 15.12
C TYR A 43 -17.88 3.07 16.51
N PRO A 44 -17.73 3.89 17.57
CA PRO A 44 -18.05 3.46 18.92
C PRO A 44 -19.56 3.40 19.11
N LYS A 45 -20.06 2.29 19.63
CA LYS A 45 -21.45 2.10 20.05
C LYS A 45 -21.50 1.23 21.30
N ASN A 46 -22.08 1.75 22.39
CA ASN A 46 -22.23 1.03 23.66
C ASN A 46 -20.92 0.40 24.16
N GLY A 47 -19.81 1.14 24.09
CA GLY A 47 -18.50 0.66 24.52
C GLY A 47 -17.82 -0.37 23.59
N ARG A 48 -18.39 -0.65 22.41
CA ARG A 48 -17.80 -1.55 21.41
C ARG A 48 -17.55 -0.83 20.09
N ASN A 49 -16.51 -1.25 19.37
CA ASN A 49 -16.23 -0.78 18.01
C ASN A 49 -17.02 -1.61 17.00
N VAL A 50 -17.96 -0.98 16.29
CA VAL A 50 -18.77 -1.62 15.26
C VAL A 50 -18.16 -1.33 13.89
N PRO A 51 -17.85 -2.36 13.07
CA PRO A 51 -17.32 -2.15 11.73
C PRO A 51 -18.36 -1.49 10.82
N LEU A 52 -17.88 -0.61 9.94
CA LEU A 52 -18.65 -0.04 8.83
C LEU A 52 -18.15 -0.64 7.51
N ASN A 53 -18.83 -0.32 6.41
CA ASN A 53 -18.39 -0.71 5.07
C ASN A 53 -16.98 -0.21 4.78
N PHE A 54 -16.10 -1.12 4.38
CA PHE A 54 -14.69 -0.84 4.08
C PHE A 54 -14.51 -0.29 2.67
N ASP A 55 -13.44 0.50 2.51
CA ASP A 55 -12.99 0.93 1.18
C ASP A 55 -11.85 0.05 0.70
N HIS A 56 -11.91 -0.32 -0.58
CA HIS A 56 -10.89 -1.10 -1.26
C HIS A 56 -10.24 -0.22 -2.31
N HIS A 57 -8.91 -0.12 -2.27
CA HIS A 57 -8.13 0.64 -3.21
C HIS A 57 -7.01 -0.21 -3.80
N LEU A 58 -6.70 0.01 -5.06
CA LEU A 58 -5.51 -0.51 -5.71
C LEU A 58 -4.48 0.61 -5.79
N LEU A 59 -3.32 0.42 -5.17
CA LEU A 59 -2.16 1.27 -5.33
C LEU A 59 -1.18 0.60 -6.30
N ARG A 60 -0.93 1.24 -7.43
CA ARG A 60 0.02 0.76 -8.43
C ARG A 60 1.28 1.61 -8.42
N PHE A 61 2.44 0.95 -8.45
CA PHE A 61 3.72 1.55 -8.81
C PHE A 61 4.16 1.01 -10.16
N THR A 62 4.59 1.90 -11.05
CA THR A 62 5.19 1.52 -12.34
C THR A 62 6.60 2.10 -12.40
N PHE A 63 7.59 1.22 -12.50
CA PHE A 63 9.00 1.56 -12.44
C PHE A 63 9.59 1.71 -13.84
N SER A 64 10.47 2.68 -14.00
CA SER A 64 11.27 2.91 -15.20
C SER A 64 12.69 3.32 -14.78
N PRO A 65 13.68 3.29 -15.68
CA PRO A 65 15.03 3.73 -15.33
C PRO A 65 15.00 5.17 -14.76
N GLY A 66 15.48 5.31 -13.51
CA GLY A 66 15.60 6.60 -12.82
C GLY A 66 14.31 7.22 -12.29
N LYS A 67 13.13 6.65 -12.56
CA LYS A 67 11.84 7.22 -12.12
C LYS A 67 10.78 6.15 -11.88
N PHE A 68 9.75 6.51 -11.14
CA PHE A 68 8.54 5.68 -11.08
C PHE A 68 7.30 6.58 -11.07
N THR A 69 6.18 6.01 -11.48
CA THR A 69 4.87 6.65 -11.37
C THR A 69 4.01 5.84 -10.39
N THR A 70 3.07 6.52 -9.74
CA THR A 70 2.12 5.85 -8.86
C THR A 70 0.71 6.36 -9.10
N GLY A 71 -0.26 5.47 -8.96
CA GLY A 71 -1.68 5.78 -9.04
C GLY A 71 -2.46 5.03 -7.98
N LEU A 72 -3.41 5.72 -7.34
CA LEU A 72 -4.34 5.15 -6.38
C LEU A 72 -5.74 5.12 -6.99
N PHE A 73 -6.32 3.94 -7.07
CA PHE A 73 -7.61 3.68 -7.69
C PHE A 73 -8.61 3.26 -6.62
N HIS A 74 -9.76 3.94 -6.52
CA HIS A 74 -10.87 3.46 -5.70
C HIS A 74 -11.60 2.31 -6.40
N MET A 75 -11.61 1.12 -5.79
CA MET A 75 -12.26 -0.05 -6.38
C MET A 75 -13.69 -0.22 -5.86
N LYS A 76 -13.89 -0.12 -4.55
CA LYS A 76 -15.18 -0.39 -3.90
C LYS A 76 -15.28 0.33 -2.57
N GLY A 77 -16.50 0.71 -2.21
CA GLY A 77 -16.83 1.29 -0.90
C GLY A 77 -17.29 2.74 -1.03
N ILE A 78 -17.47 3.36 0.12
CA ILE A 78 -18.09 4.67 0.32
C ILE A 78 -17.09 5.83 0.27
N ARG A 79 -15.79 5.56 0.13
CA ARG A 79 -14.70 6.54 -0.05
C ARG A 79 -14.73 7.63 1.03
N ARG A 80 -14.64 7.22 2.31
CA ARG A 80 -14.66 8.20 3.43
C ARG A 80 -13.37 9.01 3.54
N ILE A 81 -12.26 8.51 3.00
CA ILE A 81 -10.96 9.21 2.97
C ILE A 81 -10.73 9.76 1.56
N PRO A 82 -10.37 11.04 1.40
CA PRO A 82 -9.91 11.57 0.13
C PRO A 82 -8.71 10.75 -0.38
N LEU A 83 -8.74 10.34 -1.65
CA LEU A 83 -7.69 9.49 -2.22
C LEU A 83 -6.31 10.17 -2.16
N ASP A 84 -6.27 11.48 -2.36
CA ASP A 84 -5.03 12.24 -2.26
C ASP A 84 -4.45 12.13 -0.85
N ASP A 85 -5.26 12.31 0.19
CA ASP A 85 -4.80 12.20 1.58
C ASP A 85 -4.27 10.79 1.89
N LEU A 86 -4.98 9.75 1.43
CA LEU A 86 -4.53 8.37 1.59
C LEU A 86 -3.19 8.13 0.90
N LEU A 87 -3.04 8.60 -0.34
CA LEU A 87 -1.82 8.45 -1.12
C LEU A 87 -0.65 9.23 -0.50
N HIS A 88 -0.88 10.46 -0.06
CA HIS A 88 0.13 11.25 0.64
C HIS A 88 0.59 10.58 1.93
N GLN A 89 -0.32 10.02 2.73
CA GLN A 89 0.03 9.30 3.95
C GLN A 89 0.92 8.08 3.65
N VAL A 90 0.57 7.29 2.64
CA VAL A 90 1.36 6.12 2.22
C VAL A 90 2.76 6.56 1.77
N ILE A 91 2.85 7.52 0.85
CA ILE A 91 4.13 8.00 0.30
C ILE A 91 5.02 8.60 1.39
N ASN A 92 4.46 9.41 2.29
CA ASN A 92 5.21 10.00 3.39
C ASN A 92 5.73 8.94 4.36
N ARG A 93 4.95 7.89 4.62
CA ARG A 93 5.38 6.75 5.45
C ARG A 93 6.52 5.99 4.79
N VAL A 94 6.44 5.72 3.48
CA VAL A 94 7.50 5.07 2.72
C VAL A 94 8.78 5.90 2.76
N LYS A 95 8.70 7.20 2.44
CA LYS A 95 9.87 8.11 2.50
C LYS A 95 10.53 8.11 3.88
N ARG A 96 9.73 8.21 4.95
CA ARG A 96 10.24 8.16 6.33
C ARG A 96 10.99 6.85 6.59
N LYS A 97 10.40 5.72 6.20
CA LYS A 97 11.04 4.41 6.34
C LYS A 97 12.32 4.29 5.53
N MET A 98 12.40 4.87 4.34
CA MET A 98 13.65 4.90 3.55
C MET A 98 14.75 5.69 4.27
N VAL A 99 14.42 6.86 4.84
CA VAL A 99 15.38 7.67 5.62
C VAL A 99 15.87 6.91 6.85
N GLU A 100 14.96 6.30 7.62
CA GLU A 100 15.30 5.45 8.78
C GLU A 100 16.27 4.31 8.41
N ASN A 101 16.14 3.76 7.20
CA ASN A 101 17.00 2.69 6.67
C ASN A 101 18.21 3.22 5.87
N ARG A 102 18.51 4.53 5.93
CA ARG A 102 19.65 5.18 5.24
C ARG A 102 19.63 4.98 3.71
N LEU A 103 18.44 4.85 3.12
CA LEU A 103 18.25 4.77 1.67
C LEU A 103 18.06 6.16 1.08
N LYS A 104 18.50 6.35 -0.18
CA LYS A 104 18.17 7.56 -0.94
C LYS A 104 16.66 7.63 -1.16
N THR A 105 16.07 8.78 -0.89
CA THR A 105 14.64 9.01 -1.12
C THR A 105 14.38 9.37 -2.58
N PHE A 106 13.11 9.57 -2.92
CA PHE A 106 12.67 9.96 -4.25
C PHE A 106 11.92 11.30 -4.23
N LYS A 107 12.00 12.03 -5.34
CA LYS A 107 11.14 13.18 -5.61
C LYS A 107 9.79 12.66 -6.12
N LEU A 108 8.71 13.29 -5.65
CA LEU A 108 7.36 13.00 -6.12
C LEU A 108 7.07 13.99 -7.25
N GLU A 109 6.93 13.49 -8.48
CA GLU A 109 6.68 14.34 -9.65
C GLU A 109 5.19 14.44 -9.99
N TYR A 110 4.44 13.35 -9.83
CA TYR A 110 3.03 13.29 -10.16
C TYR A 110 2.30 12.24 -9.33
N LEU A 111 1.12 12.61 -8.81
CA LEU A 111 0.17 11.70 -8.18
C LEU A 111 -1.10 11.67 -9.02
N ARG A 112 -1.61 10.48 -9.32
CA ARG A 112 -2.92 10.32 -9.96
C ARG A 112 -3.85 9.56 -9.02
N THR A 113 -4.96 10.18 -8.66
CA THR A 113 -6.06 9.49 -8.00
C THR A 113 -7.22 9.34 -8.97
N LEU A 114 -7.76 8.13 -9.09
CA LEU A 114 -8.87 7.79 -9.98
C LEU A 114 -9.99 7.12 -9.18
#